data_AF-A0A3N5YQN3-F1
#
_entry.id   AF-A0A3N5YQN3-F1
#
_cell.length_a   1.000
_cell.length_b   1.000
_cell.length_c   1.000
_cell.angle_alpha   90.00
_cell.angle_beta   90.00
_cell.angle_gamma   90.00
#
_symmetry.space_group_name_H-M   'P 1'
#
loop_
_entity.id
_entity.type
_entity.pdbx_description
1 polymer ?
#
loop_
_entity_poly.entity_id
_entity_poly.type
_entity_poly.pdbx_seq_one_letter_code
_entity_poly.pdbx_strand_id
1 'polypeptide(L)'
;MAKRTPQSHGGVLSIPQKGETNNPNGRPRKYVSLLKEQGYKLAEVNDCIQAIMSMDMQELKAVWDNPKATVLEKTIAGALRKSLEKGSLYSIDTLLTRVYGKPKETAHITNDGKIEVVFTKGKTIL
;
A
#
# COMPACT_ATOMS: atom_id res chain seq x y z
N MET A 1 18.49 -5.81 -41.31
CA MET A 1 17.74 -6.94 -41.91
C MET A 1 18.50 -8.22 -41.60
N ALA A 2 17.87 -9.16 -40.87
CA ALA A 2 18.53 -10.36 -40.39
C ALA A 2 19.05 -11.25 -41.53
N LYS A 3 20.26 -11.80 -41.37
CA LYS A 3 20.90 -12.65 -42.39
C LYS A 3 20.22 -14.02 -42.38
N ARG A 4 19.69 -14.42 -43.54
CA ARG A 4 19.03 -15.72 -43.73
C ARG A 4 20.02 -16.72 -44.29
N THR A 5 20.26 -17.80 -43.57
CA THR A 5 21.22 -18.86 -43.94
C THR A 5 20.48 -20.20 -44.04
N PRO A 6 20.55 -20.90 -45.19
CA PRO A 6 19.88 -22.20 -45.34
C PRO A 6 20.55 -23.26 -44.46
N GLN A 7 19.74 -24.18 -43.91
CA GLN A 7 20.23 -25.31 -43.11
C GLN A 7 20.21 -26.62 -43.90
N SER A 8 21.14 -27.51 -43.58
CA SER A 8 21.37 -28.81 -44.23
C SER A 8 20.18 -29.78 -44.16
N HIS A 9 19.30 -29.65 -43.15
CA HIS A 9 18.12 -30.53 -42.98
C HIS A 9 16.80 -29.89 -43.45
N GLY A 10 16.88 -28.78 -44.20
CA GLY A 10 15.71 -28.01 -44.63
C GLY A 10 15.27 -26.99 -43.59
N GLY A 11 15.20 -25.72 -43.99
CA GLY A 11 14.91 -24.59 -43.12
C GLY A 11 15.87 -23.43 -43.32
N VAL A 12 15.55 -22.26 -42.78
CA VAL A 12 16.37 -21.04 -42.88
C VAL A 12 16.59 -20.48 -41.49
N LEU A 13 17.85 -20.35 -41.08
CA LEU A 13 18.24 -19.67 -39.85
C LEU A 13 18.28 -18.15 -40.08
N SER A 14 17.55 -17.40 -39.25
CA SER A 14 17.60 -15.94 -39.23
C SER A 14 18.58 -15.47 -38.16
N ILE A 15 19.76 -15.03 -38.57
CA ILE A 15 20.82 -14.54 -37.70
C ILE A 15 20.69 -13.01 -37.58
N PRO A 16 20.47 -12.46 -36.37
CA PRO A 16 20.42 -11.02 -36.17
C PRO A 16 21.79 -10.40 -36.41
N GLN A 17 21.84 -9.16 -36.90
CA GLN A 17 23.12 -8.45 -37.06
C GLN A 17 23.71 -8.10 -35.70
N LYS A 18 25.01 -7.85 -35.62
CA LYS A 18 25.68 -7.49 -34.37
C LYS A 18 25.03 -6.21 -33.79
N GLY A 19 24.43 -6.32 -32.60
CA GLY A 19 23.67 -5.24 -31.96
C GLY A 19 22.15 -5.34 -32.13
N GLU A 20 21.65 -6.22 -33.00
CA GLU A 20 20.24 -6.58 -33.08
C GLU A 20 19.96 -7.80 -32.19
N THR A 21 18.80 -7.79 -31.54
CA THR A 21 18.30 -8.94 -30.76
C THR A 21 17.06 -9.50 -31.45
N ASN A 22 16.93 -10.83 -31.46
CA ASN A 22 15.70 -11.50 -31.93
C ASN A 22 14.53 -11.33 -30.96
N ASN A 23 14.76 -10.74 -29.77
CA ASN A 23 13.71 -10.37 -28.83
C ASN A 23 13.87 -8.89 -28.38
N PRO A 24 13.50 -7.91 -29.22
CA PRO A 24 13.66 -6.48 -28.92
C PRO A 24 12.89 -6.01 -27.69
N ASN A 25 11.71 -6.57 -27.45
CA ASN A 25 10.84 -6.17 -26.33
C ASN A 25 11.08 -7.03 -25.07
N GLY A 26 12.09 -7.90 -25.09
CA GLY A 26 12.40 -8.80 -23.99
C GLY A 26 11.25 -9.76 -23.66
N ARG A 27 11.39 -10.50 -22.55
CA ARG A 27 10.28 -11.28 -22.04
C ARG A 27 9.21 -10.31 -21.51
N PRO A 28 7.93 -10.43 -21.92
CA PRO A 28 6.86 -9.66 -21.32
C PRO A 28 6.92 -9.78 -19.79
N ARG A 29 6.87 -8.65 -19.08
CA ARG A 29 6.93 -8.64 -17.63
C ARG A 29 5.77 -9.46 -17.06
N LYS A 30 6.01 -10.14 -15.94
CA LYS A 30 4.95 -10.90 -15.26
C LYS A 30 3.81 -9.96 -14.86
N TYR A 31 2.57 -10.43 -14.93
CA TYR A 31 1.37 -9.66 -14.59
C TYR A 31 1.47 -8.98 -13.21
N VAL A 32 2.00 -9.69 -12.21
CA VAL A 32 2.24 -9.16 -10.86
C VAL A 32 3.20 -7.96 -10.81
N SER A 33 4.17 -7.88 -11.74
CA SER A 33 5.10 -6.76 -11.83
C SER A 33 4.46 -5.54 -12.51
N LEU A 34 3.51 -5.76 -13.42
CA LEU A 34 2.73 -4.69 -14.06
C LEU A 34 1.70 -4.10 -13.07
N LEU A 35 1.04 -4.95 -12.28
CA LEU A 35 0.12 -4.51 -11.23
C LEU A 35 0.81 -3.66 -10.15
N LYS A 36 2.09 -3.91 -9.87
CA LYS A 36 2.87 -3.10 -8.93
C LYS A 36 3.11 -1.67 -9.43
N GLU A 37 3.20 -1.46 -10.74
CA GLU A 37 3.30 -0.12 -11.36
C GLU A 37 1.95 0.61 -11.40
N GLN A 38 0.84 -0.14 -11.44
CA GLN A 38 -0.53 0.39 -11.36
C GLN A 38 -1.04 0.59 -9.92
N GLY A 39 -0.26 0.18 -8.92
CA GLY A 39 -0.62 0.30 -7.52
C GLY A 39 -0.41 1.72 -7.00
N TYR A 40 -1.24 2.14 -6.05
CA TYR A 40 -1.06 3.40 -5.34
C TYR A 40 0.25 3.40 -4.53
N LYS A 41 0.98 4.51 -4.57
CA LYS A 41 2.04 4.81 -3.59
C LYS A 41 1.40 5.06 -2.23
N LEU A 42 2.17 4.91 -1.15
CA LEU A 42 1.69 5.15 0.21
C LEU A 42 1.06 6.55 0.38
N ALA A 43 1.69 7.58 -0.20
CA ALA A 43 1.16 8.94 -0.19
C ALA A 43 -0.19 9.05 -0.91
N GLU A 44 -0.29 8.46 -2.11
CA GLU A 44 -1.51 8.47 -2.92
C GLU A 44 -2.67 7.72 -2.24
N VAL A 45 -2.38 6.68 -1.44
CA VAL A 45 -3.40 6.02 -0.61
C VAL A 45 -3.93 6.97 0.46
N ASN A 46 -3.05 7.74 1.12
CA ASN A 46 -3.47 8.68 2.15
C ASN A 46 -4.29 9.83 1.54
N ASP A 47 -3.88 10.36 0.39
CA ASP A 47 -4.59 11.41 -0.34
C ASP A 47 -5.97 10.91 -0.80
N CYS A 48 -6.06 9.66 -1.27
CA CYS A 48 -7.33 9.02 -1.63
C CYS A 48 -8.27 8.89 -0.42
N ILE A 49 -7.77 8.47 0.73
CA ILE A 49 -8.58 8.38 1.96
C ILE A 49 -9.08 9.77 2.38
N GLN A 50 -8.21 10.79 2.35
CA GLN A 50 -8.60 12.17 2.67
C GLN A 50 -9.69 12.69 1.72
N ALA A 51 -9.52 12.49 0.41
CA ALA A 51 -10.48 12.91 -0.59
C ALA A 51 -11.85 12.27 -0.35
N ILE A 52 -11.91 10.94 -0.15
CA ILE A 52 -13.17 10.23 0.10
C ILE A 52 -13.83 10.64 1.41
N MET A 53 -13.05 10.92 2.47
CA MET A 53 -13.60 11.42 3.74
C MET A 53 -14.16 12.83 3.65
N SER A 54 -13.67 13.65 2.72
CA SER A 54 -14.15 15.02 2.48
C SER A 54 -15.39 15.11 1.59
N MET A 55 -15.77 14.01 0.93
CA MET A 55 -16.91 13.96 0.01
C MET A 55 -18.25 14.06 0.76
N ASP A 56 -19.26 14.59 0.09
CA ASP A 56 -20.63 14.53 0.56
C ASP A 56 -21.26 13.14 0.33
N MET A 57 -22.47 12.93 0.84
CA MET A 57 -23.17 11.63 0.71
C MET A 57 -23.51 11.27 -0.73
N GLN A 58 -23.72 12.26 -1.61
CA GLN A 58 -24.09 12.05 -3.01
C GLN A 58 -22.87 11.65 -3.84
N GLU A 59 -21.75 12.33 -3.61
CA GLU A 59 -20.44 12.03 -4.18
C GLU A 59 -19.93 10.66 -3.73
N LEU A 60 -20.06 10.34 -2.45
CA LEU A 60 -19.70 9.03 -1.91
C LEU A 60 -20.48 7.90 -2.58
N LYS A 61 -21.78 8.13 -2.84
CA LYS A 61 -22.63 7.19 -3.57
C LYS A 61 -22.18 7.05 -5.03
N ALA A 62 -21.82 8.14 -5.69
CA ALA A 62 -21.30 8.12 -7.05
C ALA A 62 -20.00 7.31 -7.17
N VAL A 63 -19.09 7.42 -6.19
CA VAL A 63 -17.86 6.61 -6.14
C VAL A 63 -18.18 5.13 -5.94
N TRP A 64 -19.12 4.81 -5.04
CA TRP A 64 -19.51 3.43 -4.77
C TRP A 64 -20.19 2.74 -5.97
N ASP A 65 -21.11 3.44 -6.63
CA ASP A 65 -21.88 2.91 -7.76
C ASP A 65 -21.06 2.84 -9.06
N ASN A 66 -19.91 3.52 -9.13
CA ASN A 66 -19.05 3.51 -10.31
C ASN A 66 -18.42 2.12 -10.53
N PRO A 67 -18.69 1.43 -11.66
CA PRO A 67 -18.11 0.11 -11.94
C PRO A 67 -16.60 0.15 -12.19
N LYS A 68 -16.05 1.31 -12.57
CA LYS A 68 -14.62 1.50 -12.84
C LYS A 68 -13.81 1.94 -11.62
N ALA A 69 -14.45 2.28 -10.52
CA ALA A 69 -13.74 2.67 -9.29
C ALA A 69 -12.91 1.50 -8.76
N THR A 70 -11.75 1.82 -8.18
CA THR A 70 -10.83 0.80 -7.69
C THR A 70 -11.40 0.09 -6.46
N VAL A 71 -10.90 -1.12 -6.18
CA VAL A 71 -11.31 -1.87 -5.00
C VAL A 71 -11.02 -1.09 -3.71
N LEU A 72 -9.94 -0.29 -3.69
CA LEU A 72 -9.58 0.58 -2.56
C LEU A 72 -10.66 1.63 -2.30
N GLU A 73 -11.01 2.41 -3.32
CA GLU A 73 -12.02 3.47 -3.25
C GLU A 73 -13.38 2.91 -2.81
N LYS A 74 -13.79 1.78 -3.42
CA LYS A 74 -15.02 1.10 -3.03
C LYS A 74 -14.96 0.65 -1.58
N THR A 75 -13.88 0.02 -1.14
CA THR A 75 -13.78 -0.48 0.24
C THR A 75 -13.90 0.65 1.26
N ILE A 76 -13.25 1.79 1.01
CA ILE A 76 -13.33 2.97 1.87
C ILE A 76 -14.75 3.54 1.85
N ALA A 77 -15.35 3.74 0.67
CA ALA A 77 -16.71 4.27 0.55
C ALA A 77 -17.75 3.35 1.21
N GLY A 78 -17.61 2.03 1.05
CA GLY A 78 -18.48 1.04 1.69
C GLY A 78 -18.31 1.00 3.21
N ALA A 79 -17.08 1.17 3.72
CA ALA A 79 -16.83 1.27 5.15
C ALA A 79 -17.48 2.53 5.75
N LEU A 80 -17.34 3.68 5.07
CA LEU A 80 -17.95 4.94 5.48
C LEU A 80 -19.48 4.87 5.48
N ARG A 81 -20.07 4.32 4.40
CA ARG A 81 -21.52 4.11 4.29
C ARG A 81 -22.05 3.23 5.43
N LYS A 82 -21.38 2.11 5.71
CA LYS A 82 -21.77 1.22 6.83
C LYS A 82 -21.56 1.85 8.20
N SER A 83 -20.51 2.66 8.39
CA SER A 83 -20.31 3.38 9.66
C SER A 83 -21.39 4.43 9.88
N LEU A 84 -21.86 5.08 8.81
CA LEU A 84 -22.96 6.04 8.86
C LEU A 84 -24.28 5.34 9.19
N GLU A 85 -24.59 4.21 8.53
CA GLU A 85 -25.80 3.42 8.82
C GLU A 85 -25.84 2.90 10.27
N LYS A 86 -24.68 2.48 10.81
CA LYS A 86 -24.58 1.91 12.15
C LYS A 86 -24.31 2.96 13.25
N GLY A 87 -24.01 4.20 12.88
CA GLY A 87 -23.58 5.26 13.82
C GLY A 87 -22.25 4.95 14.54
N SER A 88 -21.42 4.06 13.99
CA SER A 88 -20.18 3.62 14.65
C SER A 88 -18.97 4.39 14.10
N LEU A 89 -18.24 5.08 14.98
CA LEU A 89 -17.05 5.84 14.63
C LEU A 89 -15.81 4.97 14.37
N TYR A 90 -15.86 3.67 14.65
CA TYR A 90 -14.68 2.78 14.57
C TYR A 90 -14.01 2.80 13.18
N SER A 91 -14.81 2.78 12.11
CA SER A 91 -14.28 2.84 10.74
C SER A 91 -13.64 4.19 10.44
N ILE A 92 -14.12 5.27 11.03
CA ILE A 92 -13.59 6.62 10.82
C ILE A 92 -12.32 6.81 11.64
N ASP A 93 -12.30 6.39 12.89
CA ASP A 93 -11.13 6.48 13.78
C ASP A 93 -9.91 5.72 13.26
N THR A 94 -10.15 4.52 12.71
CA THR A 94 -9.09 3.73 12.06
C THR A 94 -8.55 4.39 10.79
N LEU A 95 -9.41 5.03 9.98
CA LEU A 95 -8.99 5.79 8.80
C LEU A 95 -8.23 7.07 9.19
N LEU A 96 -8.72 7.81 10.20
CA LEU A 96 -8.07 9.01 10.71
C LEU A 96 -6.69 8.72 11.30
N THR A 97 -6.57 7.65 12.10
CA THR A 97 -5.29 7.21 12.66
C THR A 97 -4.30 6.81 11.56
N ARG A 98 -4.79 6.24 10.45
CA ARG A 98 -3.94 5.87 9.31
C ARG A 98 -3.42 7.10 8.55
N VAL A 99 -4.25 8.15 8.42
CA VAL A 99 -3.92 9.36 7.67
C VAL A 99 -3.08 10.34 8.51
N TYR A 100 -3.51 10.62 9.72
CA TYR A 100 -2.93 11.67 10.58
C TYR A 100 -1.98 11.10 11.65
N GLY A 101 -1.88 9.77 11.75
CA GLY A 101 -1.21 9.11 12.87
C GLY A 101 -2.08 9.11 14.12
N LYS A 102 -1.59 8.44 15.17
CA LYS A 102 -2.21 8.57 16.49
C LYS A 102 -1.97 9.99 17.01
N PRO A 103 -2.96 10.62 17.66
CA PRO A 103 -2.72 11.83 18.45
C PRO A 103 -1.51 11.62 19.36
N LYS A 104 -0.67 12.65 19.55
CA LYS A 104 0.47 12.57 20.48
C LYS A 104 -0.06 12.23 21.87
N GLU A 105 0.00 10.95 22.24
CA GLU A 105 -0.27 10.49 23.58
C GLU A 105 0.88 11.00 24.45
N THR A 106 0.66 12.10 25.18
CA THR A 106 1.56 12.52 26.24
C THR A 106 1.43 11.51 27.37
N ALA A 107 2.23 10.44 27.32
CA ALA A 107 2.39 9.55 28.45
C ALA A 107 3.07 10.34 29.57
N HIS A 108 2.28 10.75 30.56
CA HIS A 108 2.82 11.24 31.82
C HIS A 108 3.41 10.04 32.56
N ILE A 109 4.66 9.70 32.24
CA ILE A 109 5.41 8.66 32.96
C ILE A 109 5.83 9.29 34.29
N THR A 110 4.94 9.21 35.28
CA THR A 110 5.30 9.47 36.67
C THR A 110 6.12 8.26 37.14
N ASN A 111 7.45 8.34 36.96
CA ASN A 111 8.37 7.40 37.58
C ASN A 111 8.37 7.70 39.09
N ASP A 112 7.46 7.06 39.83
CA ASP A 112 7.49 7.08 41.30
C ASP A 112 8.62 6.14 41.74
N GLY A 113 9.85 6.62 41.61
CA GLY A 113 11.08 5.90 41.92
C GLY A 113 11.19 5.64 43.42
N LYS A 114 10.44 4.66 43.94
CA LYS A 114 10.65 4.13 45.28
C LYS A 114 11.92 3.28 45.26
N ILE A 115 12.99 3.85 45.78
CA ILE A 115 14.24 3.13 46.04
C ILE A 115 14.02 2.33 47.33
N GLU A 116 13.76 1.02 47.22
CA GLU A 116 13.74 0.12 48.38
C GLU A 116 15.17 -0.23 48.77
N VAL A 117 15.67 0.36 49.86
CA VAL A 117 16.98 0.03 50.42
C VAL A 117 16.85 -1.11 51.42
N VAL A 118 17.31 -2.30 51.05
CA VAL A 118 17.36 -3.46 51.97
C VAL A 118 18.73 -3.53 52.64
N PHE A 119 18.80 -3.13 53.90
CA PHE A 119 20.01 -3.28 54.71
C PHE A 119 20.15 -4.72 55.19
N THR A 120 20.97 -5.51 54.51
CA THR A 120 21.49 -6.77 55.07
C THR A 120 22.82 -6.51 55.78
N LYS A 121 22.97 -7.03 57.00
CA LYS A 121 24.15 -6.81 57.85
C LYS A 121 25.43 -7.19 57.10
N GLY A 122 26.20 -6.18 56.69
CA GLY A 122 27.59 -6.31 56.26
C GLY A 122 27.90 -5.94 54.81
N LYS A 123 26.92 -5.76 53.92
CA LYS A 123 27.17 -5.21 52.57
C LYS A 123 25.96 -4.43 52.07
N THR A 124 26.16 -3.14 51.82
CA THR A 124 25.20 -2.32 51.07
C THR A 124 25.40 -2.61 49.58
N ILE A 125 24.33 -3.01 48.89
CA ILE A 125 24.29 -3.11 47.42
C ILE A 125 23.26 -2.05 46.97
N LEU A 126 23.69 -1.18 46.05
CA LEU A 126 22.87 -0.13 45.45
C LEU A 126 22.02 -0.68 44.31
#